data_AF-A0A3D4KW72-F1
#
_entry.id   AF-A0A3D4KW72-F1
#
_cell.length_a   1.000
_cell.length_b   1.000
_cell.length_c   1.000
_cell.angle_alpha   90.00
_cell.angle_beta   90.00
_cell.angle_gamma   90.00
#
_symmetry.space_group_name_H-M   'P 1'
#
loop_
_entity.id
_entity.type
_entity.pdbx_description
1 polymer ?
#
loop_
_entity_poly.entity_id
_entity_poly.type
_entity_poly.pdbx_seq_one_letter_code
_entity_poly.pdbx_strand_id
1 'polypeptide(L)'
;SRIFFNDKFYDYPISLKPETFKNFGFITTMKVGFSYIASLFHKLPEDNLENLYVNSFGRKLYSMFFEYYTENLWGRHPSEIDASWGRQRTKGLSIFGIIKDYLGKAFRVKNR
;
A
#
# COMPACT_ATOMS: atom_id res chain seq x y z
N SER A 1 -12.75 -9.12 -0.05
CA SER A 1 -12.79 -8.47 1.28
C SER A 1 -12.65 -6.96 1.12
N ARG A 2 -13.15 -6.15 2.06
CA ARG A 2 -13.05 -4.68 2.04
C ARG A 2 -12.39 -4.19 3.33
N ILE A 3 -11.62 -3.12 3.24
CA ILE A 3 -11.02 -2.42 4.39
C ILE A 3 -12.00 -1.32 4.81
N PHE A 4 -12.41 -1.28 6.07
CA PHE A 4 -13.20 -0.17 6.62
C PHE A 4 -12.25 0.80 7.31
N PHE A 5 -12.18 2.04 6.82
CA PHE A 5 -11.31 3.08 7.36
C PHE A 5 -11.97 4.45 7.18
N ASN A 6 -11.96 5.27 8.25
CA ASN A 6 -12.50 6.63 8.24
C ASN A 6 -13.92 6.71 7.62
N ASP A 7 -14.82 5.86 8.13
CA ASP A 7 -16.22 5.70 7.70
C ASP A 7 -16.43 5.35 6.22
N LYS A 8 -15.39 4.85 5.54
CA LYS A 8 -15.43 4.46 4.13
C LYS A 8 -14.89 3.06 3.93
N PHE A 9 -15.43 2.40 2.91
CA PHE A 9 -14.94 1.10 2.47
C PHE A 9 -13.94 1.26 1.32
N TYR A 10 -12.84 0.52 1.41
CA TYR A 10 -11.82 0.40 0.38
C TYR A 10 -11.72 -1.05 -0.08
N ASP A 11 -11.38 -1.26 -1.34
CA ASP A 11 -11.09 -2.60 -1.84
C ASP A 11 -9.82 -3.15 -1.18
N TYR A 12 -9.78 -4.47 -0.97
CA TYR A 12 -8.55 -5.18 -0.64
C TYR A 12 -8.17 -6.13 -1.79
N PRO A 13 -6.94 -6.04 -2.35
CA PRO A 13 -5.92 -5.03 -2.05
C PRO A 13 -6.36 -3.62 -2.49
N ILE A 14 -5.80 -2.58 -1.87
CA ILE A 14 -6.12 -1.17 -2.20
C ILE A 14 -5.89 -0.96 -3.70
N SER A 15 -6.94 -0.55 -4.41
CA SER A 15 -6.93 -0.36 -5.85
C SER A 15 -6.92 1.12 -6.21
N LEU A 16 -6.27 1.49 -7.33
CA LEU A 16 -6.23 2.86 -7.85
C LEU A 16 -7.51 3.19 -8.66
N LYS A 17 -8.67 2.93 -8.09
CA LYS A 17 -9.96 3.23 -8.72
C LYS A 17 -10.38 4.68 -8.44
N PRO A 18 -11.19 5.30 -9.33
CA PRO A 18 -11.80 6.61 -9.08
C PRO A 18 -12.47 6.72 -7.70
N GLU A 19 -13.10 5.64 -7.24
CA GLU A 19 -13.76 5.57 -5.93
C GLU A 19 -12.77 5.68 -4.75
N THR A 20 -11.59 5.05 -4.85
CA THR A 20 -10.53 5.20 -3.84
C THR A 20 -10.07 6.65 -3.72
N PHE A 21 -9.88 7.33 -4.86
CA PHE A 21 -9.51 8.74 -4.89
C PHE A 21 -10.62 9.64 -4.33
N LYS A 22 -11.89 9.36 -4.65
CA LYS A 22 -13.04 10.06 -4.08
C LYS A 22 -13.14 9.84 -2.57
N ASN A 23 -12.85 8.63 -2.09
CA ASN A 23 -12.88 8.30 -0.68
C ASN A 23 -11.77 9.00 0.09
N PHE A 24 -10.57 9.11 -0.46
CA PHE A 24 -9.47 9.91 0.10
C PHE A 24 -9.70 11.42 0.05
N GLY A 25 -10.32 11.90 -1.03
CA GLY A 25 -10.35 13.33 -1.36
C GLY A 25 -9.00 13.81 -1.92
N PHE A 26 -9.05 14.92 -2.65
CA PHE A 26 -7.92 15.42 -3.44
C PHE A 26 -6.63 15.61 -2.61
N ILE A 27 -6.72 16.27 -1.45
CA ILE A 27 -5.55 16.56 -0.61
C ILE A 27 -4.86 15.27 -0.14
N THR A 28 -5.64 14.30 0.36
CA THR A 28 -5.10 13.02 0.84
C THR A 28 -4.52 12.22 -0.32
N THR A 29 -5.18 12.20 -1.48
CA THR A 29 -4.65 11.59 -2.69
C THR A 29 -3.29 12.17 -3.07
N MET A 30 -3.15 13.50 -3.10
CA MET A 30 -1.86 14.14 -3.40
C MET A 30 -0.80 13.79 -2.36
N LYS A 31 -1.14 13.79 -1.06
CA LYS A 31 -0.20 13.40 0.01
C LYS A 31 0.26 11.94 -0.14
N VAL A 32 -0.65 11.02 -0.44
CA VAL A 32 -0.32 9.61 -0.71
C VAL A 32 0.57 9.49 -1.94
N GLY A 33 0.19 10.14 -3.05
CA GLY A 33 0.95 10.12 -4.30
C GLY A 33 2.37 10.66 -4.14
N PHE A 34 2.54 11.85 -3.58
CA PHE A 34 3.86 12.43 -3.34
C PHE A 34 4.68 11.64 -2.34
N SER A 35 4.05 11.07 -1.30
CA SER A 35 4.76 10.22 -0.35
C SER A 35 5.28 8.93 -1.00
N TYR A 36 4.54 8.36 -1.96
CA TYR A 36 5.01 7.21 -2.73
C TYR A 36 6.14 7.61 -3.69
N ILE A 37 6.01 8.73 -4.40
CA ILE A 37 7.08 9.23 -5.27
C ILE A 37 8.36 9.46 -4.46
N ALA A 38 8.26 10.07 -3.28
CA ALA A 38 9.40 10.28 -2.38
C ALA A 38 10.08 8.96 -1.98
N SER A 39 9.31 7.88 -1.72
CA SER A 39 9.86 6.56 -1.38
C SER A 39 10.44 5.79 -2.57
N LEU A 40 10.25 6.27 -3.80
CA LEU A 40 10.98 5.76 -4.97
C LEU A 40 12.41 6.31 -5.02
N PHE A 41 12.61 7.57 -4.64
CA PHE A 41 13.92 8.23 -4.64
C PHE A 41 14.70 8.03 -3.34
N HIS A 42 14.02 7.97 -2.20
CA HIS A 42 14.63 7.83 -0.88
C HIS A 42 14.26 6.48 -0.29
N LYS A 43 15.06 5.45 -0.59
CA LYS A 43 14.88 4.11 -0.03
C LYS A 43 15.40 4.04 1.39
N LEU A 44 14.58 3.49 2.28
CA LEU A 44 14.95 3.18 3.65
C LEU A 44 15.63 1.81 3.71
N PRO A 45 16.50 1.54 4.71
CA PRO A 45 17.06 0.21 4.93
C PRO A 45 15.93 -0.79 5.19
N GLU A 46 15.89 -1.90 4.45
CA GLU A 46 14.85 -2.93 4.59
C GLU A 46 15.18 -3.93 5.70
N ASP A 47 15.45 -3.41 6.88
CA ASP A 47 15.74 -4.13 8.12
C ASP A 47 14.46 -4.48 8.90
N ASN A 48 13.43 -3.63 8.80
CA ASN A 48 12.16 -3.84 9.48
C ASN A 48 10.93 -3.74 8.55
N LEU A 49 9.79 -4.15 9.10
CA LEU A 49 8.52 -4.26 8.38
C LEU A 49 7.93 -2.89 8.02
N GLU A 50 8.12 -1.86 8.85
CA GLU A 50 7.77 -0.47 8.52
C GLU A 50 8.49 -0.04 7.24
N ASN A 51 9.82 -0.12 7.22
CA ASN A 51 10.64 0.34 6.12
C ASN A 51 10.31 -0.42 4.83
N LEU A 52 10.07 -1.74 4.93
CA LEU A 52 9.62 -2.55 3.81
C LEU A 52 8.29 -2.03 3.22
N TYR A 53 7.30 -1.70 4.07
CA TYR A 53 6.02 -1.16 3.62
C TYR A 53 6.16 0.27 3.09
N VAL A 54 6.93 1.13 3.75
CA VAL A 54 7.20 2.50 3.30
C VAL A 54 7.86 2.49 1.92
N ASN A 55 8.86 1.64 1.70
CA ASN A 55 9.53 1.49 0.40
C ASN A 55 8.60 0.98 -0.71
N SER A 56 7.60 0.17 -0.35
CA SER A 56 6.66 -0.46 -1.28
C SER A 56 5.44 0.41 -1.60
N PHE A 57 4.98 1.22 -0.64
CA PHE A 57 3.66 1.87 -0.67
C PHE A 57 3.70 3.39 -0.41
N GLY A 58 4.84 3.91 0.05
CA GLY A 58 4.94 5.28 0.55
C GLY A 58 4.49 5.39 2.02
N ARG A 59 5.15 6.28 2.76
CA ARG A 59 4.92 6.50 4.19
C ARG A 59 3.47 6.85 4.54
N LYS A 60 2.80 7.64 3.71
CA LYS A 60 1.42 8.07 4.00
C LYS A 60 0.40 6.94 3.86
N LEU A 61 0.56 6.05 2.88
CA LEU A 61 -0.34 4.91 2.74
C LEU A 61 -0.08 3.87 3.83
N TYR A 62 1.20 3.65 4.16
CA TYR A 62 1.62 2.83 5.30
C TYR A 62 0.89 3.25 6.59
N SER A 63 0.97 4.53 6.98
CA SER A 63 0.37 4.97 8.25
C SER A 63 -1.16 4.91 8.27
N MET A 64 -1.81 5.03 7.10
CA MET A 64 -3.27 4.96 7.04
C MET A 64 -3.83 3.55 7.21
N PHE A 65 -3.13 2.52 6.69
CA PHE A 65 -3.71 1.18 6.57
C PHE A 65 -2.89 0.07 7.20
N PHE A 66 -1.57 0.21 7.23
CA PHE A 66 -0.66 -0.88 7.59
C PHE A 66 -0.11 -0.74 8.99
N GLU A 67 0.23 0.47 9.43
CA GLU A 67 0.83 0.74 10.75
C GLU A 67 -0.02 0.16 11.88
N TYR A 68 -1.18 0.75 12.15
CA TYR A 68 -2.09 0.31 13.21
C TYR A 68 -2.54 -1.15 13.05
N TYR A 69 -2.83 -1.60 11.82
CA TYR A 69 -3.23 -2.99 11.58
C TYR A 69 -2.12 -3.98 11.98
N THR A 70 -0.87 -3.66 11.63
CA THR A 70 0.29 -4.50 11.94
C THR A 70 0.59 -4.44 13.43
N GLU A 71 0.51 -3.27 14.07
CA GLU A 71 0.67 -3.16 15.52
C GLU A 71 -0.31 -4.05 16.28
N ASN A 72 -1.60 -4.02 15.93
CA ASN A 72 -2.61 -4.85 16.59
C ASN A 72 -2.41 -6.35 16.32
N LEU A 73 -1.94 -6.70 15.13
CA LEU A 73 -1.67 -8.10 14.79
C LEU A 73 -0.51 -8.67 15.61
N TRP A 74 0.49 -7.85 15.93
CA TRP A 74 1.75 -8.31 16.50
C TRP A 74 1.99 -7.91 17.95
N GLY A 75 1.18 -6.98 18.48
CA GLY A 75 1.36 -6.41 19.80
C GLY A 75 2.61 -5.53 19.96
N ARG A 76 3.23 -5.09 18.85
CA ARG A 76 4.45 -4.25 18.84
C ARG A 76 4.60 -3.48 17.53
N HIS A 77 5.43 -2.44 17.54
CA HIS A 77 5.56 -1.54 16.39
C HIS A 77 6.22 -2.24 15.19
N PRO A 78 5.81 -1.96 13.93
CA PRO A 78 6.39 -2.63 12.75
C PRO A 78 7.88 -2.36 12.53
N SER A 79 8.42 -1.30 13.13
CA SER A 79 9.86 -1.04 13.18
C SER A 79 10.65 -2.06 14.02
N GLU A 80 9.97 -2.80 14.91
CA GLU A 80 10.56 -3.83 15.77
C GLU A 80 10.39 -5.24 15.17
N ILE A 81 9.81 -5.34 13.97
CA ILE A 81 9.53 -6.62 13.30
C ILE A 81 10.45 -6.75 12.11
N ASP A 82 11.14 -7.88 12.01
CA ASP A 82 12.09 -8.15 10.93
C ASP A 82 11.42 -8.14 9.54
N ALA A 83 12.04 -7.45 8.59
CA ALA A 83 11.51 -7.29 7.23
C ALA A 83 11.35 -8.63 6.50
N SER A 84 12.14 -9.67 6.82
CA SER A 84 12.07 -10.98 6.15
C SER A 84 10.69 -11.62 6.25
N TRP A 85 9.97 -11.38 7.35
CA TRP A 85 8.61 -11.87 7.55
C TRP A 85 7.62 -11.26 6.56
N GLY A 86 7.77 -9.96 6.28
CA GLY A 86 6.93 -9.24 5.33
C GLY A 86 7.33 -9.48 3.87
N ARG A 87 8.61 -9.78 3.61
CA ARG A 87 9.20 -9.82 2.26
C ARG A 87 8.56 -10.85 1.33
N GLN A 88 8.05 -11.96 1.85
CA GLN A 88 7.28 -12.93 1.07
C GLN A 88 5.88 -12.43 0.71
N ARG A 89 5.20 -11.72 1.62
CA ARG A 89 3.83 -11.23 1.44
C ARG A 89 3.77 -9.94 0.61
N THR A 90 4.75 -9.05 0.75
CA THR A 90 4.79 -7.77 0.01
C THR A 90 5.12 -7.92 -1.46
N LYS A 91 5.87 -8.95 -1.87
CA LYS A 91 6.15 -9.23 -3.29
C LYS A 91 4.87 -9.38 -4.13
N GLY A 92 3.81 -9.99 -3.57
CA GLY A 92 2.51 -10.11 -4.23
C GLY A 92 1.58 -8.90 -4.07
N LEU A 93 1.90 -7.98 -3.17
CA LEU A 93 1.07 -6.81 -2.84
C LEU A 93 1.65 -5.48 -3.31
N SER A 94 2.87 -5.46 -3.87
CA SER A 94 3.51 -4.21 -4.28
C SER A 94 2.60 -3.36 -5.17
N ILE A 95 2.60 -2.04 -4.98
CA ILE A 95 1.84 -1.10 -5.84
C ILE A 95 2.19 -1.35 -7.31
N PHE A 96 3.46 -1.63 -7.60
CA PHE A 96 3.90 -1.99 -8.95
C PHE A 96 3.24 -3.27 -9.47
N GLY A 97 3.12 -4.32 -8.66
CA GLY A 97 2.38 -5.54 -8.99
C GLY A 97 0.90 -5.29 -9.24
N ILE A 98 0.25 -4.49 -8.38
CA ILE A 98 -1.16 -4.11 -8.53
C ILE A 98 -1.37 -3.28 -9.80
N ILE A 99 -0.49 -2.31 -10.08
CA ILE A 99 -0.53 -1.50 -11.31
C ILE A 99 -0.28 -2.38 -12.53
N LYS A 100 0.73 -3.27 -12.51
CA LYS A 100 1.06 -4.17 -13.61
C LYS A 100 -0.09 -5.13 -13.90
N ASP A 101 -0.73 -5.69 -12.88
CA ASP A 101 -1.88 -6.58 -13.03
C ASP A 101 -3.12 -5.82 -13.51
N TYR A 102 -3.35 -4.60 -13.02
CA TYR A 102 -4.46 -3.76 -13.48
C TYR A 102 -4.27 -3.33 -14.93
N LEU A 103 -3.08 -2.84 -15.31
CA LEU A 103 -2.73 -2.51 -16.69
C LEU A 103 -2.78 -3.77 -17.58
N GLY A 104 -2.22 -4.89 -17.13
CA GLY A 104 -2.29 -6.16 -17.86
C GLY A 104 -3.71 -6.66 -18.11
N LYS A 105 -4.63 -6.46 -17.15
CA LYS A 105 -6.06 -6.74 -17.33
C LYS A 105 -6.77 -5.71 -18.21
N ALA A 106 -6.40 -4.44 -18.13
CA ALA A 106 -6.94 -3.38 -18.99
C ALA A 106 -6.49 -3.52 -20.46
N PHE A 107 -5.26 -4.02 -20.69
CA PHE A 107 -4.69 -4.26 -22.01
C PHE A 107 -4.98 -5.67 -22.57
N ARG A 108 -5.41 -6.65 -21.75
CA ARG A 108 -6.09 -7.85 -22.25
C ARG A 108 -7.50 -7.47 -22.71
N VAL A 109 -7.55 -6.78 -23.85
CA VAL A 109 -8.75 -6.69 -24.67
C VAL A 109 -9.24 -8.10 -24.92
N LYS A 110 -10.50 -8.29 -24.59
CA LYS A 110 -11.31 -9.50 -24.69
C LYS A 110 -11.17 -10.14 -26.09
N ASN A 111 -10.29 -11.13 -26.23
CA ASN A 111 -10.47 -12.11 -27.30
C ASN A 111 -11.63 -13.02 -26.85
N ARG A 112 -12.77 -12.81 -27.50
CA ARG A 112 -13.99 -13.61 -27.38
C ARG A 112 -13.73 -15.03 -27.84
#